data_AF-A0A0D2ZXG2-F1
#
_entry.id   AF-A0A0D2ZXG2-F1
#
_cell.length_a   1.000
_cell.length_b   1.000
_cell.length_c   1.000
_cell.angle_alpha   90.00
_cell.angle_beta   90.00
_cell.angle_gamma   90.00
#
_symmetry.space_group_name_H-M   'P 1'
#
loop_
_entity.id
_entity.type
_entity.pdbx_description
1 polymer ?
#
loop_
_entity_poly.entity_id
_entity_poly.type
_entity_poly.pdbx_seq_one_letter_code
_entity_poly.pdbx_strand_id
1 'polypeptide(L)'
;MILSKIAYSHFVVQSIFRNSDDMTVLDCFKEINLEELVTNPNGHFVHQSIVRRFETLDIELCRNICSEIVSRKFDFELHDPGYQVFLTCKSVLRKIGN
;
A
#
# COMPACT_ATOMS: atom_id res chain seq x y z
N MET A 1 -0.98 12.18 3.31
CA MET A 1 -1.00 12.42 4.76
C MET A 1 0.41 12.32 5.31
N ILE A 2 0.91 13.36 5.99
CA ILE A 2 2.31 13.41 6.49
C ILE A 2 2.65 12.25 7.45
N LEU A 3 1.68 11.78 8.25
CA LEU A 3 1.87 10.74 9.27
C LEU A 3 2.29 9.38 8.71
N SER A 4 1.97 9.06 7.45
CA SER A 4 2.29 7.75 6.85
C SER A 4 3.79 7.53 6.62
N LYS A 5 4.60 8.58 6.74
CA LYS A 5 6.03 8.59 6.42
C LYS A 5 6.92 8.78 7.65
N ILE A 6 6.32 9.27 8.75
CA ILE A 6 7.05 9.60 9.99
C ILE A 6 7.21 8.33 10.83
N ALA A 7 8.40 8.17 11.41
CA ALA A 7 8.71 7.09 12.37
C ALA A 7 7.65 7.07 13.49
N TYR A 8 7.24 5.87 13.89
CA TYR A 8 6.15 5.59 14.84
C TYR A 8 4.73 6.02 14.42
N SER A 9 4.56 7.16 13.74
CA SER A 9 3.26 7.66 13.29
C SER A 9 2.64 6.78 12.19
N HIS A 10 3.49 6.17 11.36
CA HIS A 10 3.04 5.22 10.33
C HIS A 10 2.31 3.99 10.93
N PHE A 11 2.51 3.64 12.22
CA PHE A 11 1.74 2.58 12.88
C PHE A 11 0.27 2.96 13.08
N VAL A 12 -0.01 4.23 13.35
CA VAL A 12 -1.40 4.73 13.47
C VAL A 12 -2.11 4.56 12.14
N VAL A 13 -1.45 4.96 11.05
CA VAL A 13 -2.00 4.83 9.70
C VAL A 13 -2.22 3.36 9.33
N GLN A 14 -1.25 2.48 9.62
CA GLN A 14 -1.45 1.04 9.44
C GLN A 14 -2.64 0.51 10.24
N SER A 15 -2.84 0.97 11.48
CA SER A 15 -3.97 0.56 12.31
C SER A 15 -5.30 1.00 11.72
N ILE A 16 -5.40 2.19 11.14
CA ILE A 16 -6.61 2.65 10.44
C ILE A 16 -6.99 1.67 9.32
N PHE A 17 -6.03 1.33 8.45
CA PHE A 17 -6.30 0.40 7.35
C PHE A 17 -6.59 -1.05 7.80
N ARG A 18 -6.18 -1.44 9.00
CA ARG A 18 -6.41 -2.79 9.53
C ARG A 18 -7.71 -2.94 10.31
N ASN A 19 -8.08 -1.91 11.08
CA ASN A 19 -9.05 -2.06 12.16
C ASN A 19 -10.25 -1.10 12.06
N SER A 20 -10.19 -0.06 11.22
CA SER A 20 -11.30 0.88 11.08
C SER A 20 -12.39 0.33 10.15
N ASP A 21 -13.58 0.94 10.23
CA ASP A 21 -14.67 0.69 9.30
C ASP A 21 -14.36 1.18 7.87
N ASP A 22 -15.15 0.71 6.91
CA ASP A 22 -14.94 0.97 5.48
C ASP A 22 -14.96 2.47 5.13
N MET A 23 -15.85 3.25 5.74
CA MET A 23 -15.96 4.68 5.45
C MET A 23 -14.70 5.41 5.91
N THR A 24 -14.24 5.13 7.14
CA THR A 24 -13.00 5.70 7.66
C THR A 24 -11.78 5.31 6.80
N VAL A 25 -11.72 4.07 6.32
CA VAL A 25 -10.65 3.59 5.43
C VAL A 25 -10.65 4.37 4.11
N LEU A 26 -11.82 4.53 3.49
CA LEU A 26 -11.95 5.23 2.21
C LEU A 26 -11.61 6.72 2.35
N ASP A 27 -12.05 7.37 3.41
CA ASP A 27 -11.72 8.77 3.68
C ASP A 27 -10.23 8.95 3.97
N CYS A 28 -9.62 8.05 4.75
CA CYS A 28 -8.19 8.08 4.97
C CYS A 28 -7.40 7.87 3.66
N PHE A 29 -7.87 6.98 2.78
CA PHE A 29 -7.21 6.68 1.51
C PHE A 29 -7.16 7.89 0.56
N LYS A 30 -8.20 8.73 0.52
CA LYS A 30 -8.22 9.96 -0.30
C LYS A 30 -7.07 10.92 0.02
N GLU A 31 -6.60 10.90 1.26
CA GLU A 31 -5.50 11.74 1.73
C GLU A 31 -4.12 11.12 1.47
N ILE A 32 -4.02 9.89 0.96
CA ILE A 32 -2.76 9.19 0.74
C ILE A 32 -2.21 9.44 -0.65
N ASN A 33 -0.94 9.86 -0.72
CA ASN A 33 -0.15 9.80 -1.95
C ASN A 33 0.63 8.47 -1.96
N LEU A 34 0.19 7.51 -2.78
CA LEU A 34 0.77 6.16 -2.83
C LEU A 34 2.24 6.17 -3.27
N GLU A 35 2.60 7.00 -4.24
CA GLU A 35 3.95 7.05 -4.80
C GLU A 35 5.00 7.43 -3.74
N GLU A 36 4.65 8.38 -2.88
CA GLU A 36 5.50 8.81 -1.78
C GLU A 36 5.66 7.72 -0.70
N LEU A 37 4.74 6.76 -0.61
CA LEU A 37 4.86 5.66 0.36
C LEU A 37 5.90 4.63 -0.08
N VAL A 38 5.95 4.32 -1.39
CA VAL A 38 6.80 3.26 -1.94
C VAL A 38 8.28 3.58 -1.77
N THR A 39 8.62 4.86 -1.92
CA THR A 39 9.99 5.36 -1.80
C THR A 39 10.38 5.74 -0.37
N ASN A 40 9.45 5.67 0.59
CA ASN A 40 9.71 6.05 1.97
C ASN A 40 10.07 4.85 2.85
N PRO A 41 11.10 4.95 3.71
CA PRO A 41 11.52 3.87 4.61
C PRO A 41 10.43 3.33 5.53
N ASN A 42 9.45 4.14 5.94
CA ASN A 42 8.32 3.72 6.77
C ASN A 42 7.00 3.58 5.97
N GLY A 43 6.89 4.33 4.86
CA GLY A 43 5.69 4.38 4.03
C GLY A 43 5.34 3.02 3.40
N HIS A 44 6.35 2.19 3.10
CA HIS A 44 6.11 0.88 2.50
C HIS A 44 5.23 -0.02 3.38
N PHE A 45 5.32 0.05 4.72
CA PHE A 45 4.44 -0.70 5.63
C PHE A 45 2.98 -0.23 5.56
N VAL A 46 2.78 1.08 5.36
CA VAL A 46 1.44 1.65 5.15
C VAL A 46 0.89 1.17 3.82
N HIS A 47 1.69 1.23 2.74
CA HIS A 47 1.29 0.72 1.43
C HIS A 47 0.88 -0.75 1.49
N GLN A 48 1.64 -1.60 2.19
CA GLN A 48 1.27 -3.01 2.36
C GLN A 48 -0.06 -3.18 3.10
N SER A 49 -0.34 -2.33 4.10
CA SER A 49 -1.60 -2.38 4.84
C SER A 49 -2.79 -1.90 4.00
N ILE A 50 -2.57 -0.89 3.13
CA ILE A 50 -3.55 -0.44 2.14
C ILE A 50 -3.90 -1.59 1.20
N VAL A 51 -2.91 -2.20 0.54
CA VAL A 51 -3.13 -3.28 -0.42
C VAL A 51 -3.92 -4.42 0.23
N ARG A 52 -3.52 -4.86 1.43
CA ARG A 52 -4.22 -5.93 2.17
C ARG A 52 -5.67 -5.59 2.51
N ARG A 53 -5.97 -4.31 2.79
CA ARG A 53 -7.35 -3.89 3.08
C ARG A 53 -8.21 -3.89 1.82
N PHE A 54 -7.66 -3.37 0.73
CA PHE A 54 -8.37 -3.31 -0.54
C PHE A 54 -8.49 -4.66 -1.25
N GLU A 55 -7.67 -5.67 -0.90
CA GLU A 55 -7.89 -7.07 -1.30
C GLU A 55 -9.32 -7.56 -1.00
N THR A 56 -9.97 -7.04 0.05
CA THR A 56 -11.35 -7.42 0.42
C THR A 56 -12.36 -6.30 0.21
N LEU A 57 -11.95 -5.04 0.38
CA LEU A 57 -12.85 -3.89 0.33
C LEU A 57 -13.20 -3.48 -1.11
N ASP A 58 -12.20 -3.48 -2.00
CA ASP A 58 -12.37 -3.13 -3.42
C ASP A 58 -11.26 -3.82 -4.24
N ILE A 59 -11.60 -4.99 -4.75
CA ILE A 59 -10.67 -5.86 -5.50
C ILE A 59 -10.18 -5.18 -6.77
N GLU A 60 -11.01 -4.37 -7.43
CA GLU A 60 -10.64 -3.70 -8.67
C GLU A 60 -9.61 -2.60 -8.41
N LEU A 61 -9.86 -1.76 -7.41
CA LEU A 61 -8.88 -0.76 -6.97
C LEU A 61 -7.57 -1.42 -6.51
N CYS A 62 -7.66 -2.51 -5.74
CA CYS A 62 -6.48 -3.27 -5.32
C CYS A 62 -5.67 -3.79 -6.51
N ARG A 63 -6.36 -4.36 -7.51
CA ARG A 63 -5.74 -4.84 -8.75
C ARG A 63 -5.04 -3.71 -9.50
N ASN A 64 -5.67 -2.54 -9.60
CA ASN A 64 -5.10 -1.37 -10.28
C ASN A 64 -3.81 -0.90 -9.58
N ILE A 65 -3.86 -0.67 -8.26
CA ILE A 65 -2.69 -0.27 -7.45
C ILE A 65 -1.55 -1.27 -7.61
N CYS A 66 -1.84 -2.57 -7.46
CA CYS A 66 -0.81 -3.59 -7.54
C CYS A 66 -0.22 -3.71 -8.95
N SER A 67 -1.03 -3.58 -9.99
CA SER A 67 -0.58 -3.67 -11.39
C SER A 67 0.36 -2.52 -11.75
N GLU A 68 0.05 -1.30 -11.29
CA GLU A 68 0.91 -0.14 -11.47
C GLU A 68 2.32 -0.38 -10.88
N ILE A 69 2.39 -0.79 -9.61
CA ILE A 69 3.67 -1.08 -8.96
C ILE A 69 4.44 -2.20 -9.68
N VAL A 70 3.77 -3.29 -10.07
CA VAL A 70 4.42 -4.42 -10.73
C VAL A 70 4.96 -4.06 -12.12
N SER A 71 4.26 -3.19 -12.84
CA SER A 71 4.71 -2.69 -14.16
C SER A 71 6.01 -1.87 -14.08
N ARG A 72 6.30 -1.29 -12.91
CA ARG A 72 7.46 -0.44 -12.63
C ARG A 72 8.58 -1.18 -11.88
N LYS A 73 8.69 -2.50 -12.07
CA LYS A 73 9.70 -3.34 -11.38
C LYS A 73 11.09 -2.71 -11.33
N PHE A 74 11.57 -2.18 -12.45
CA PHE A 74 12.94 -1.66 -12.57
C PHE A 74 13.18 -0.41 -11.71
N ASP A 75 12.14 0.37 -11.41
CA ASP A 75 12.24 1.55 -10.54
C ASP A 75 12.58 1.17 -9.09
N PHE A 76 12.24 -0.07 -8.69
CA PHE A 76 12.33 -0.54 -7.31
C PHE A 76 13.41 -1.60 -7.07
N GLU A 77 14.07 -2.10 -8.11
CA GLU A 77 14.98 -3.26 -8.03
C GLU A 77 16.18 -3.00 -7.10
N LEU A 78 16.60 -1.75 -6.94
CA LEU A 78 17.70 -1.33 -6.06
C LEU A 78 17.22 -0.53 -4.83
N HIS A 79 15.91 -0.40 -4.63
CA HIS A 79 15.33 0.37 -3.53
C HIS A 79 14.64 -0.56 -2.54
N ASP A 80 15.34 -0.95 -1.47
CA ASP A 80 14.88 -1.98 -0.51
C ASP A 80 13.41 -1.84 -0.09
N PRO A 81 12.92 -0.68 0.40
CA PRO A 81 11.49 -0.52 0.75
C PRO A 81 10.55 -0.71 -0.46
N GLY A 82 10.94 -0.19 -1.62
CA GLY A 82 10.14 -0.24 -2.84
C GLY A 82 10.06 -1.67 -3.37
N TYR A 83 11.17 -2.42 -3.29
CA TYR A 83 11.21 -3.82 -3.66
C TYR A 83 10.28 -4.67 -2.80
N GLN A 84 10.18 -4.38 -1.49
CA GLN A 84 9.22 -5.05 -0.61
C GLN A 84 7.76 -4.76 -1.00
N VAL A 85 7.43 -3.53 -1.41
CA VAL A 85 6.11 -3.21 -1.96
C VAL A 85 5.85 -3.99 -3.24
N PHE A 86 6.81 -4.02 -4.17
CA PHE A 86 6.72 -4.79 -5.40
C PHE A 86 6.42 -6.27 -5.14
N LEU A 87 7.16 -6.92 -4.23
CA LEU A 87 6.94 -8.32 -3.87
C LEU A 87 5.54 -8.55 -3.29
N THR A 88 5.06 -7.61 -2.46
CA THR A 88 3.71 -7.67 -1.90
C THR A 88 2.66 -7.58 -3.00
N CYS A 89 2.72 -6.55 -3.86
CA CYS A 89 1.77 -6.36 -4.97
C CYS A 89 1.76 -7.57 -5.93
N LYS A 90 2.93 -8.12 -6.25
CA LYS A 90 3.05 -9.33 -7.08
C LYS A 90 2.39 -10.54 -6.43
N SER A 91 2.54 -10.72 -5.12
CA SER A 91 1.87 -11.80 -4.39
C SER A 91 0.35 -11.64 -4.41
N VAL A 92 -0.13 -10.42 -4.24
CA VAL A 92 -1.56 -10.10 -4.18
C VAL A 92 -2.25 -10.30 -5.53
N LEU A 93 -1.65 -9.84 -6.63
CA LEU A 93 -2.18 -10.08 -7.97
C LEU A 93 -2.31 -11.57 -8.30
N ARG A 94 -1.35 -12.39 -7.85
CA ARG A 94 -1.44 -13.85 -8.01
C ARG A 94 -2.60 -14.47 -7.23
N LYS A 95 -2.96 -13.91 -6.07
CA LYS A 95 -4.13 -14.37 -5.30
C LYS A 95 -5.44 -13.95 -5.94
N ILE A 96 -5.52 -12.72 -6.46
CA ILE A 96 -6.73 -12.17 -7.09
C ILE A 96 -7.01 -12.80 -8.46
N GLY A 97 -5.97 -13.21 -9.18
CA GLY A 97 -6.08 -13.83 -10.51
C GLY A 97 -6.37 -15.34 -10.49
N ASN A 98 -6.35 -15.97 -9.31
CA ASN A 98 -6.82 -17.34 -9.09
C ASN A 98 -8.26 -17.32 -8.57
#